data_AF-A0A9Q0P3Y0-F1
#
_entry.id   AF-A0A9Q0P3Y0-F1
#
_cell.length_a   1.000
_cell.length_b   1.000
_cell.length_c   1.000
_cell.angle_alpha   90.00
_cell.angle_beta   90.00
_cell.angle_gamma   90.00
#
_symmetry.space_group_name_H-M   'P 1'
#
loop_
_entity.id
_entity.type
_entity.pdbx_description
1 polymer ?
#
loop_
_entity_poly.entity_id
_entity_poly.type
_entity_poly.pdbx_seq_one_letter_code
_entity_poly.pdbx_strand_id
1 'polypeptide(L)'
;MTDNRVVYALRGELNAQIVDERGNTIMNERVREGEMFVIPQFYATLMRAGNNGFEWVSFKIKQPANEEPYGWFHFRDEGHAH
;
A
#
# COMPACT_ATOMS: atom_id res chain seq x y z
N MET A 1 8.20 -7.03 3.99
CA MET A 1 7.67 -5.64 3.95
C MET A 1 6.43 -5.58 4.85
N THR A 2 6.30 -4.57 5.73
CA THR A 2 5.26 -4.53 6.79
C THR A 2 4.04 -3.65 6.50
N ASP A 3 3.99 -3.01 5.32
CA ASP A 3 2.91 -2.07 4.95
C ASP A 3 2.40 -2.42 3.55
N ASN A 4 1.11 -2.19 3.30
CA ASN A 4 0.54 -2.21 1.96
C ASN A 4 1.21 -1.12 1.11
N ARG A 5 1.50 -1.42 -0.16
CA ARG A 5 2.06 -0.44 -1.10
C ARG A 5 1.28 -0.40 -2.39
N VAL A 6 1.11 0.80 -2.93
CA VAL A 6 0.78 1.00 -4.35
C VAL A 6 2.07 1.44 -5.05
N VAL A 7 2.44 0.75 -6.11
CA VAL A 7 3.59 1.07 -6.95
C VAL A 7 3.09 1.61 -8.28
N TYR A 8 3.60 2.77 -8.68
CA TYR A 8 3.31 3.39 -9.98
C TYR A 8 4.62 3.51 -10.78
N ALA A 9 4.62 2.97 -12.00
CA ALA A 9 5.78 2.96 -12.88
C ALA A 9 5.96 4.31 -13.57
N LEU A 10 7.11 4.95 -13.34
CA LEU A 10 7.45 6.23 -13.95
C LEU A 10 8.16 6.05 -15.29
N ARG A 11 9.10 5.09 -15.38
CA ARG A 11 9.88 4.80 -16.59
C ARG A 11 10.39 3.37 -16.62
N GLY A 12 10.60 2.85 -17.82
CA GLY A 12 11.18 1.52 -18.05
C GLY A 12 10.17 0.40 -17.82
N GLU A 13 10.68 -0.79 -17.48
CA GLU A 13 9.87 -1.98 -17.30
C GLU A 13 10.36 -2.86 -16.15
N LEU A 14 9.41 -3.56 -15.53
CA LEU A 14 9.62 -4.42 -14.38
C LEU A 14 8.90 -5.75 -14.58
N ASN A 15 9.58 -6.88 -14.40
CA ASN A 15 8.88 -8.14 -14.11
C ASN A 15 8.67 -8.25 -12.60
N ALA A 16 7.42 -8.27 -12.17
CA ALA A 16 7.01 -8.32 -10.77
C ALA A 16 6.31 -9.65 -10.47
N GLN A 17 6.83 -10.38 -9.49
CA GLN A 17 6.19 -11.57 -8.95
C GLN A 17 5.79 -11.32 -7.50
N ILE A 18 4.53 -11.61 -7.17
CA ILE A 18 3.99 -11.49 -5.81
C ILE A 18 3.42 -12.84 -5.38
N VAL A 19 3.83 -13.27 -4.19
CA VAL A 19 3.49 -14.57 -3.62
C VAL A 19 2.81 -14.37 -2.25
N ASP A 20 1.69 -15.06 -2.06
CA ASP A 20 0.95 -15.03 -0.79
C ASP A 20 1.61 -15.89 0.30
N GLU A 21 1.07 -15.85 1.52
CA GLU A 21 1.57 -16.61 2.67
C GLU A 21 1.50 -18.14 2.51
N ARG A 22 0.69 -18.62 1.56
CA ARG A 22 0.53 -20.05 1.25
C ARG A 22 1.46 -20.50 0.12
N GLY A 23 2.25 -19.59 -0.44
CA GLY A 23 3.14 -19.86 -1.56
C GLY A 23 2.48 -19.75 -2.94
N ASN A 24 1.24 -19.26 -3.04
CA ASN A 24 0.60 -19.06 -4.33
C ASN A 24 1.11 -17.79 -5.00
N THR A 25 1.49 -17.90 -6.27
CA THR A 25 1.80 -16.71 -7.08
C THR A 25 0.49 -16.04 -7.48
N ILE A 26 0.23 -14.86 -6.89
CA ILE A 26 -0.98 -14.07 -7.17
C ILE A 26 -0.76 -13.01 -8.26
N MET A 27 0.51 -12.72 -8.59
CA MET A 27 0.91 -11.86 -9.70
C MET A 27 2.26 -12.34 -10.24
N ASN A 28 2.39 -12.39 -11.56
CA ASN A 28 3.67 -12.61 -12.26
C ASN A 28 3.60 -11.91 -13.61
N GLU A 29 3.76 -10.59 -13.60
CA GLU A 29 3.43 -9.73 -14.73
C GLU A 29 4.55 -8.77 -15.07
N ARG A 30 4.58 -8.33 -16.33
CA ARG A 30 5.46 -7.27 -16.80
C ARG A 30 4.75 -5.92 -16.71
N VAL A 31 5.22 -5.07 -15.82
CA VAL A 31 4.74 -3.72 -15.55
C VAL A 31 5.56 -2.71 -16.36
N ARG A 32 4.90 -1.78 -17.03
CA ARG A 32 5.49 -0.71 -17.87
C ARG A 32 5.09 0.67 -17.38
N GLU A 33 5.76 1.69 -17.90
CA GLU A 33 5.44 3.09 -17.65
C GLU A 33 3.93 3.38 -17.74
N GLY A 34 3.41 4.07 -16.73
CA GLY A 34 1.98 4.40 -16.61
C GLY A 34 1.12 3.34 -15.92
N GLU A 35 1.64 2.11 -15.71
CA GLU A 35 0.92 1.06 -15.01
C GLU A 35 1.15 1.13 -13.49
N MET A 36 0.21 0.55 -12.73
CA MET A 36 0.32 0.42 -11.29
C MET A 36 -0.07 -0.96 -10.80
N PHE A 37 0.46 -1.34 -9.65
CA PHE A 37 0.09 -2.57 -8.94
C PHE A 37 0.20 -2.39 -7.43
N VAL A 38 -0.43 -3.30 -6.70
CA VAL A 38 -0.42 -3.32 -5.23
C VAL A 38 0.52 -4.42 -4.74
N ILE A 39 1.31 -4.12 -3.71
CA ILE A 39 2.01 -5.11 -2.90
C ILE A 39 1.26 -5.21 -1.56
N PRO A 40 0.49 -6.28 -1.33
CA PRO A 40 -0.16 -6.49 -0.06
C PRO A 40 0.85 -6.69 1.08
N GLN A 41 0.48 -6.29 2.29
CA GLN A 41 1.27 -6.51 3.50
C GLN A 41 1.54 -8.02 3.68
N PHE A 42 2.75 -8.36 4.15
CA PHE A 42 3.23 -9.73 4.37
C PHE A 42 3.44 -10.61 3.13
N TYR A 43 3.15 -10.12 1.92
CA TYR A 43 3.40 -10.88 0.70
C TYR A 43 4.88 -10.78 0.30
N ALA A 44 5.43 -11.89 -0.19
CA ALA A 44 6.78 -11.89 -0.75
C ALA A 44 6.73 -11.28 -2.14
N THR A 45 7.75 -10.49 -2.50
CA THR A 45 7.80 -9.80 -3.79
C THR A 45 9.19 -9.88 -4.39
N LEU A 46 9.26 -10.32 -5.64
CA LEU A 46 10.46 -10.26 -6.48
C LEU A 46 10.25 -9.23 -7.57
N MET A 47 11.22 -8.34 -7.73
CA MET A 47 11.21 -7.27 -8.72
C MET A 47 12.50 -7.34 -9.54
N ARG A 48 12.37 -7.52 -10.86
CA ARG A 48 13.50 -7.49 -11.78
C ARG A 48 13.27 -6.44 -12.86
N ALA A 49 14.09 -5.39 -12.84
CA ALA A 49 14.11 -4.38 -13.89
C ALA A 49 14.52 -5.00 -15.23
N GLY A 50 13.97 -4.47 -16.32
CA GLY A 50 14.44 -4.78 -17.68
C GLY A 50 15.77 -4.10 -18.00
N ASN A 51 16.20 -4.22 -19.26
CA ASN A 51 17.54 -3.80 -19.70
C ASN A 51 17.80 -2.29 -19.56
N ASN A 52 16.75 -1.47 -19.52
CA ASN A 52 16.87 -0.01 -19.45
C ASN A 52 16.65 0.53 -18.02
N GLY A 53 16.68 -0.33 -17.01
CA GLY A 53 16.33 0.03 -15.65
C GLY A 53 14.83 0.21 -15.45
N PHE A 54 14.45 0.58 -14.22
CA PHE A 54 13.07 0.82 -13.84
C PHE A 54 13.03 1.93 -12.79
N GLU A 55 12.18 2.93 -13.02
CA GLU A 55 11.94 4.05 -12.10
C GLU A 55 10.48 4.01 -11.64
N TRP A 56 10.25 4.19 -10.33
CA TRP A 56 8.91 4.11 -9.77
C TRP A 56 8.74 5.04 -8.56
N VAL A 57 7.49 5.34 -8.25
CA VAL A 57 7.07 5.88 -6.95
C VAL A 57 6.25 4.81 -6.21
N SER A 58 6.39 4.75 -4.89
CA SER A 58 5.58 3.85 -4.06
C SER A 58 4.91 4.60 -2.92
N PHE A 59 3.60 4.44 -2.80
CA PHE A 59 2.80 4.96 -1.69
C PHE A 59 2.67 3.87 -0.64
N LYS A 60 3.10 4.14 0.59
CA LYS A 60 2.87 3.23 1.73
C LYS A 60 1.52 3.58 2.34
N ILE A 61 0.60 2.63 2.30
CA ILE A 61 -0.67 2.75 3.01
C ILE A 61 -0.46 2.14 4.38
N LYS A 62 -0.30 3.00 5.38
CA LYS A 62 -0.34 2.60 6.78
C LYS A 62 -1.77 2.77 7.29
N GLN A 63 -2.36 1.69 7.76
CA GLN A 63 -3.49 1.82 8.66
C GLN A 63 -2.92 2.15 10.04
N PRO A 64 -3.35 3.23 10.71
CA PRO A 64 -2.97 3.47 12.09
C PRO A 64 -3.47 2.27 12.92
N ALA A 65 -2.58 1.69 13.72
CA ALA A 65 -2.85 0.43 14.42
C ALA A 65 -3.78 0.59 15.64
N ASN A 66 -4.23 1.82 15.97
CA ASN A 66 -4.81 2.12 17.27
C ASN A 66 -5.37 3.56 17.41
N GLU A 67 -6.10 4.08 16.43
CA GLU A 67 -7.00 5.20 16.73
C GLU A 67 -8.33 4.62 17.23
N GLU A 68 -8.52 4.63 18.56
CA GLU A 68 -9.85 4.62 19.18
C GLU A 68 -10.75 5.59 18.40
N PRO A 69 -11.95 5.18 17.94
CA PRO A 69 -12.83 6.07 17.21
C PRO A 69 -13.35 7.13 18.19
N TYR A 70 -12.79 8.34 18.11
CA TYR A 70 -13.28 9.56 18.75
C TYR A 70 -13.43 9.47 20.28
N GLY A 71 -12.50 10.10 20.99
CA GLY A 71 -12.81 10.61 22.33
C GLY A 71 -14.08 11.47 22.26
N TRP A 72 -15.10 11.06 23.00
CA TRP A 72 -16.38 11.74 23.13
C TRP A 72 -16.18 13.21 23.50
N PHE A 73 -16.51 14.14 22.61
CA PHE A 73 -16.76 15.51 23.00
C PHE A 73 -18.06 15.53 23.82
N HIS A 74 -17.96 15.49 25.15
CA HIS A 74 -19.08 15.85 26.02
C HIS A 74 -19.23 17.38 25.99
N PHE A 75 -20.15 17.90 25.18
CA PHE A 75 -20.74 19.21 25.48
C PHE A 75 -21.74 19.01 26.62
N ARG A 76 -21.37 19.44 27.82
CA ARG A 76 -22.31 19.61 28.91
C ARG A 76 -22.88 21.02 28.80
N ASP A 77 -24.07 21.12 28.23
CA ASP A 77 -24.92 22.29 28.37
C ASP A 77 -25.52 22.26 29.78
N GLU A 78 -24.93 23.01 30.72
CA GLU A 78 -25.63 23.36 31.96
C GLU A 78 -26.35 24.70 31.76
N GLY A 79 -27.36 24.68 30.91
CA GLY A 79 -28.42 25.67 30.92
C GLY A 79 -29.18 25.59 32.24
N HIS A 80 -28.75 26.38 33.23
CA HIS A 80 -29.62 26.79 34.32
C HIS A 80 -30.19 28.17 33.99
N ALA A 81 -31.42 28.16 33.51
CA ALA A 81 -32.31 29.29 33.64
C ALA A 81 -32.55 29.54 35.13
N HIS A 82 -32.24 30.75 35.61
CA HIS A 82 -33.03 31.58 36.54
C HIS A 82 -32.41 32.97 36.60
#